data_AF-A0A7H5EV34-F1
#
_entry.id   AF-A0A7H5EV34-F1
#
_cell.length_a   1.000
_cell.length_b   1.000
_cell.length_c   1.000
_cell.angle_alpha   90.00
_cell.angle_beta   90.00
_cell.angle_gamma   90.00
#
_symmetry.space_group_name_H-M   'P 1'
#
loop_
_entity.id
_entity.type
_entity.pdbx_description
1 polymer ?
#
loop_
_entity_poly.entity_id
_entity_poly.type
_entity_poly.pdbx_seq_one_letter_code
_entity_poly.pdbx_strand_id
1 'polypeptide(L)'
;MMFRFTPFIFLLAVFVTACPSSPPDGADAQADLPCTARILERDAELGKIRNHATEQTALSKVITDYADGLAALDFSECPEAFTRGFAAHIAAWRATTSVTDRYPELRGEMHDVFAIIEHGKDSTEFKALVTDVWATWAEVEAATKADS
;
A
#
# COMPACT_ATOMS: atom_id res chain seq x y z
N MET A 1 75.28 9.41 2.17
CA MET A 1 74.61 9.03 0.90
C MET A 1 73.36 9.87 0.77
N MET A 2 73.30 10.71 -0.26
CA MET A 2 72.15 11.53 -0.62
C MET A 2 70.99 10.63 -1.07
N PHE A 3 69.77 10.87 -0.59
CA PHE A 3 68.58 10.51 -1.34
C PHE A 3 67.69 11.74 -1.49
N ARG A 4 67.40 12.03 -2.76
CA ARG A 4 66.81 13.24 -3.29
C ARG A 4 65.30 13.27 -3.04
N PHE A 5 64.82 14.44 -2.64
CA PHE A 5 63.42 14.85 -2.76
C PHE A 5 63.00 14.85 -4.24
N THR A 6 61.86 14.24 -4.54
CA THR A 6 61.10 14.51 -5.78
C THR A 6 59.63 14.69 -5.39
N PRO A 7 59.02 15.87 -5.59
CA PRO A 7 57.60 16.06 -5.36
C PRO A 7 56.85 15.58 -6.60
N PHE A 8 56.13 14.47 -6.49
CA PHE A 8 55.20 14.07 -7.54
C PHE A 8 53.89 14.85 -7.34
N ILE A 9 53.81 15.99 -8.03
CA ILE A 9 52.59 16.77 -8.21
C ILE A 9 51.62 15.88 -9.00
N PHE A 10 50.63 15.30 -8.32
CA PHE A 10 49.49 14.68 -8.99
C PHE A 10 48.59 15.81 -9.50
N LEU A 11 48.65 16.02 -10.82
CA LEU A 11 47.81 16.95 -11.55
C LEU A 11 46.35 16.47 -11.44
N LEU A 12 45.52 17.35 -10.90
CA LEU A 12 44.08 17.25 -10.80
C LEU A 12 43.49 17.30 -12.22
N ALA A 13 43.20 16.16 -12.84
CA ALA A 13 42.39 16.10 -14.05
C ALA A 13 40.92 15.98 -13.63
N VAL A 14 40.29 17.13 -13.35
CA VAL A 14 38.84 17.23 -13.22
C VAL A 14 38.26 17.10 -14.63
N PHE A 15 37.93 15.87 -15.02
CA PHE A 15 37.02 15.63 -16.13
C PHE A 15 35.63 16.11 -15.70
N VAL A 16 35.28 17.34 -16.06
CA VAL A 16 33.89 17.79 -16.09
C VAL A 16 33.23 17.06 -17.25
N THR A 17 32.81 15.82 -17.01
CA THR A 17 31.87 15.14 -17.88
C THR A 17 30.55 15.90 -17.78
N ALA A 18 30.19 16.61 -18.85
CA ALA A 18 28.86 17.14 -19.02
C ALA A 18 27.87 15.99 -18.86
N CYS A 19 27.05 16.02 -17.80
CA CYS A 19 25.90 15.15 -17.70
C CYS A 19 25.04 15.41 -18.94
N PRO A 20 24.73 14.41 -19.78
CA PRO A 20 23.64 14.55 -20.72
C PRO A 20 22.40 14.87 -19.88
N SER A 21 21.72 15.97 -20.23
CA SER A 21 20.47 16.38 -19.63
C SER A 21 19.54 15.18 -19.58
N SER A 22 19.20 14.72 -18.37
CA SER A 22 18.11 13.77 -18.19
C SER A 22 16.87 14.33 -18.91
N PRO A 23 16.08 13.49 -19.58
CA PRO A 23 14.76 13.92 -20.05
C PRO A 23 13.97 14.44 -18.84
N PRO A 24 13.04 15.39 -19.03
CA PRO A 24 12.28 15.96 -17.92
C PRO A 24 11.60 14.85 -17.13
N ASP A 25 11.87 14.83 -15.82
CA ASP A 25 11.21 13.95 -14.86
C ASP A 25 9.69 14.17 -14.92
N GLY A 26 8.95 13.06 -14.91
CA GLY A 26 7.63 13.01 -14.30
C GLY A 26 6.44 13.53 -15.09
N ALA A 27 6.22 13.05 -16.34
CA ALA A 27 4.83 12.82 -16.73
C ALA A 27 4.37 11.59 -15.94
N ASP A 28 3.63 11.81 -14.85
CA ASP A 28 3.02 10.75 -14.05
C ASP A 28 2.21 9.83 -14.98
N ALA A 29 2.74 8.64 -15.26
CA ALA A 29 2.06 7.66 -16.11
C ALA A 29 0.68 7.25 -15.54
N GLN A 30 0.40 7.58 -14.27
CA GLN A 30 -0.88 7.38 -13.60
C GLN A 30 -1.90 8.52 -13.81
N ALA A 31 -1.48 9.71 -14.27
CA ALA A 31 -2.38 10.85 -14.45
C ALA A 31 -3.40 10.63 -15.58
N ASP A 32 -3.09 9.76 -16.55
CA ASP A 32 -3.95 9.48 -17.72
C ASP A 32 -4.95 8.33 -17.48
N LEU A 33 -4.91 7.66 -16.32
CA LEU A 33 -5.84 6.57 -16.03
C LEU A 33 -7.22 7.10 -15.61
N PRO A 34 -8.33 6.44 -16.03
CA PRO A 34 -9.65 6.69 -15.45
C PRO A 34 -9.62 6.60 -13.92
N CYS A 35 -10.42 7.41 -13.24
CA CYS A 35 -10.39 7.51 -11.77
C CYS A 35 -10.48 6.14 -11.08
N THR A 36 -11.41 5.28 -11.50
CA THR A 36 -11.58 3.93 -10.91
C THR A 36 -10.33 3.06 -11.09
N ALA A 37 -9.72 3.06 -12.28
CA ALA A 37 -8.49 2.32 -12.55
C ALA A 37 -7.33 2.81 -11.69
N ARG A 38 -7.17 4.13 -11.55
CA ARG A 38 -6.17 4.74 -10.66
C ARG A 38 -6.37 4.31 -9.21
N ILE A 39 -7.59 4.37 -8.68
CA ILE A 39 -7.88 3.95 -7.31
C ILE A 39 -7.58 2.45 -7.12
N LEU A 40 -7.99 1.60 -8.05
CA LEU A 40 -7.75 0.15 -7.98
C LEU A 40 -6.25 -0.20 -8.06
N GLU A 41 -5.47 0.55 -8.82
CA GLU A 41 -4.00 0.40 -8.85
C GLU A 41 -3.39 0.75 -7.50
N ARG A 42 -3.78 1.89 -6.91
CA ARG A 42 -3.32 2.30 -5.57
C ARG A 42 -3.72 1.30 -4.48
N ASP A 43 -4.94 0.77 -4.55
CA ASP A 43 -5.39 -0.30 -3.66
C ASP A 43 -4.52 -1.56 -3.78
N ALA A 44 -4.23 -2.01 -5.00
CA ALA A 44 -3.40 -3.17 -5.24
C ALA A 44 -1.96 -2.99 -4.70
N GLU A 45 -1.39 -1.80 -4.84
CA GLU A 45 -0.09 -1.46 -4.25
C GLU A 45 -0.13 -1.51 -2.71
N LEU A 46 -1.11 -0.83 -2.10
CA LEU A 46 -1.28 -0.78 -0.65
C LEU A 46 -1.58 -2.17 -0.07
N GLY A 47 -2.35 -3.00 -0.78
CA GLY A 47 -2.67 -4.37 -0.40
C GLY A 47 -1.44 -5.27 -0.38
N LYS A 48 -0.50 -5.12 -1.32
CA LYS A 48 0.78 -5.83 -1.31
C LYS A 48 1.61 -5.48 -0.08
N ILE A 49 1.68 -4.19 0.26
CA ILE A 49 2.40 -3.71 1.46
C ILE A 49 1.75 -4.31 2.71
N ARG A 50 0.42 -4.19 2.82
CA ARG A 50 -0.37 -4.71 3.94
C ARG A 50 -0.13 -6.20 4.20
N ASN A 51 -0.03 -7.01 3.14
CA ASN A 51 0.14 -8.46 3.27
C ASN A 51 1.45 -8.87 3.96
N HIS A 52 2.54 -8.11 3.79
CA HIS A 52 3.84 -8.39 4.40
C HIS A 52 4.15 -7.55 5.64
N ALA A 53 3.52 -6.38 5.79
CA ALA A 53 3.79 -5.49 6.93
C ALA A 53 3.49 -6.14 8.29
N THR A 54 2.59 -7.13 8.31
CA THR A 54 2.22 -7.92 9.50
C THR A 54 3.34 -8.83 10.01
N GLU A 55 4.39 -9.05 9.22
CA GLU A 55 5.58 -9.79 9.66
C GLU A 55 6.35 -9.03 10.76
N GLN A 56 6.28 -7.70 10.75
CA GLN A 56 7.01 -6.83 11.68
C GLN A 56 6.08 -6.00 12.56
N THR A 57 4.87 -5.73 12.11
CA THR A 57 3.91 -4.82 12.76
C THR A 57 2.66 -5.58 13.19
N ALA A 58 2.02 -5.16 14.28
CA ALA A 58 0.75 -5.75 14.71
C ALA A 58 -0.32 -5.59 13.62
N LEU A 59 -1.16 -6.63 13.45
CA LEU A 59 -2.17 -6.70 12.40
C LEU A 59 -3.12 -5.50 12.42
N SER A 60 -3.62 -5.09 13.58
CA SER A 60 -4.56 -3.98 13.68
C SER A 60 -3.96 -2.66 13.21
N LYS A 61 -2.69 -2.38 13.55
CA LYS A 61 -1.96 -1.22 13.04
C LYS A 61 -1.80 -1.28 11.52
N VAL A 62 -1.42 -2.44 10.97
CA VAL A 62 -1.29 -2.62 9.51
C VAL A 62 -2.61 -2.36 8.79
N ILE A 63 -3.73 -2.82 9.36
CA ILE A 63 -5.08 -2.57 8.82
C ILE A 63 -5.44 -1.08 8.92
N THR A 64 -5.15 -0.42 10.04
CA THR A 64 -5.35 1.03 10.19
C THR A 64 -4.55 1.81 9.15
N ASP A 65 -3.24 1.53 9.00
CA ASP A 65 -2.38 2.22 8.04
C ASP A 65 -2.88 2.01 6.60
N TYR A 66 -3.31 0.80 6.26
CA TYR A 66 -3.92 0.49 4.95
C TYR A 66 -5.22 1.28 4.73
N ALA A 67 -6.14 1.25 5.69
CA ALA A 67 -7.42 1.94 5.58
C ALA A 67 -7.27 3.48 5.56
N ASP A 68 -6.29 4.03 6.27
CA ASP A 68 -5.94 5.45 6.21
C ASP A 68 -5.31 5.81 4.87
N GLY A 69 -4.43 4.95 4.33
CA GLY A 69 -3.85 5.12 2.99
C GLY A 69 -4.91 5.15 1.89
N LEU A 70 -5.90 4.26 1.96
CA LEU A 70 -7.05 4.26 1.03
C LEU A 70 -7.93 5.51 1.20
N ALA A 71 -8.20 5.92 2.44
CA ALA A 71 -9.04 7.10 2.72
C ALA A 71 -8.40 8.42 2.27
N ALA A 72 -7.08 8.45 2.08
CA ALA A 72 -6.33 9.60 1.60
C ALA A 72 -6.28 9.72 0.07
N LEU A 73 -6.82 8.74 -0.68
CA LEU A 73 -6.85 8.80 -2.15
C LEU A 73 -7.85 9.84 -2.65
N ASP A 74 -7.63 10.32 -3.88
CA ASP A 74 -8.51 11.31 -4.52
C ASP A 74 -9.60 10.64 -5.38
N PHE A 75 -10.84 10.71 -4.89
CA PHE A 75 -12.05 10.19 -5.53
C PHE A 75 -12.87 11.25 -6.27
N SER A 76 -12.39 12.49 -6.40
CA SER A 76 -13.17 13.62 -6.92
C SER A 76 -13.76 13.40 -8.32
N GLU A 77 -13.09 12.60 -9.15
CA GLU A 77 -13.50 12.26 -10.52
C GLU A 77 -14.12 10.86 -10.64
N CYS A 78 -14.34 10.18 -9.52
CA CYS A 78 -14.83 8.82 -9.52
C CYS A 78 -16.37 8.80 -9.53
N PRO A 79 -16.99 7.80 -10.19
CA PRO A 79 -18.43 7.58 -10.12
C PRO A 79 -18.93 7.47 -8.67
N GLU A 80 -20.11 8.00 -8.40
CA GLU A 80 -20.65 8.06 -7.04
C GLU A 80 -20.87 6.66 -6.45
N ALA A 81 -21.34 5.71 -7.26
CA ALA A 81 -21.53 4.33 -6.84
C ALA A 81 -20.21 3.66 -6.41
N PHE A 82 -19.15 3.87 -7.21
CA PHE A 82 -17.81 3.39 -6.88
C PHE A 82 -17.30 4.02 -5.58
N THR A 83 -17.40 5.34 -5.46
CA THR A 83 -16.94 6.08 -4.27
C THR A 83 -17.63 5.60 -2.99
N ARG A 84 -18.95 5.39 -3.03
CA ARG A 84 -19.70 4.86 -1.88
C ARG A 84 -19.30 3.42 -1.54
N GLY A 85 -19.17 2.54 -2.54
CA GLY A 85 -18.73 1.16 -2.33
C GLY A 85 -17.33 1.10 -1.71
N PHE A 86 -16.43 1.95 -2.19
CA PHE A 86 -15.06 2.01 -1.68
C PHE A 86 -15.00 2.56 -0.25
N ALA A 87 -15.80 3.59 0.06
CA ALA A 87 -15.94 4.08 1.43
C ALA A 87 -16.47 3.00 2.39
N ALA A 88 -17.46 2.21 1.96
CA ALA A 88 -17.96 1.07 2.73
C ALA A 88 -16.87 0.00 2.92
N HIS A 89 -16.07 -0.28 1.89
CA HIS A 89 -14.95 -1.22 1.97
C HIS A 89 -13.87 -0.78 2.97
N ILE A 90 -13.49 0.50 2.95
CA ILE A 90 -12.57 1.07 3.95
C ILE A 90 -13.13 0.91 5.37
N ALA A 91 -14.42 1.19 5.56
CA ALA A 91 -15.07 1.04 6.86
C ALA A 91 -15.10 -0.42 7.34
N ALA A 92 -15.37 -1.37 6.45
CA ALA A 92 -15.34 -2.81 6.76
C ALA A 92 -13.94 -3.26 7.21
N TRP A 93 -12.88 -2.81 6.51
CA TRP A 93 -11.51 -3.05 6.95
C TRP A 93 -11.24 -2.49 8.35
N ARG A 94 -11.63 -1.25 8.63
CA ARG A 94 -11.48 -0.66 9.98
C ARG A 94 -12.22 -1.46 11.04
N ALA A 95 -13.41 -1.98 10.75
CA ALA A 95 -14.19 -2.75 11.71
C ALA A 95 -13.45 -4.02 12.19
N THR A 96 -12.60 -4.61 11.36
CA THR A 96 -11.78 -5.77 11.75
C THR A 96 -10.79 -5.48 12.89
N THR A 97 -10.46 -4.21 13.17
CA THR A 97 -9.56 -3.86 14.28
C THR A 97 -10.14 -4.22 15.65
N SER A 98 -11.47 -4.21 15.78
CA SER A 98 -12.17 -4.61 17.02
C SER A 98 -11.84 -6.03 17.51
N VAL A 99 -11.47 -6.94 16.59
CA VAL A 99 -10.96 -8.28 16.91
C VAL A 99 -9.45 -8.31 16.87
N THR A 100 -8.81 -7.75 15.84
CA THR A 100 -7.37 -7.90 15.64
C THR A 100 -6.53 -7.17 16.71
N ASP A 101 -7.07 -6.15 17.39
CA ASP A 101 -6.45 -5.51 18.56
C ASP A 101 -6.28 -6.46 19.76
N ARG A 102 -7.04 -7.56 19.81
CA ARG A 102 -6.91 -8.60 20.86
C ARG A 102 -5.68 -9.48 20.65
N TYR A 103 -4.99 -9.35 19.51
CA TYR A 103 -3.88 -10.18 19.08
C TYR A 103 -2.60 -9.37 18.76
N PRO A 104 -2.12 -8.49 19.68
CA PRO A 104 -1.04 -7.55 19.38
C PRO A 104 0.32 -8.23 19.13
N GLU A 105 0.48 -9.50 19.51
CA GLU A 105 1.72 -10.27 19.37
C GLU A 105 1.78 -11.14 18.12
N LEU A 106 0.67 -11.33 17.39
CA LEU A 106 0.70 -12.16 16.18
C LEU A 106 1.49 -11.49 15.07
N ARG A 107 2.39 -12.25 14.46
CA ARG A 107 3.25 -11.84 13.34
C ARG A 107 3.26 -12.94 12.28
N GLY A 108 3.56 -12.55 11.05
CA GLY A 108 3.57 -13.40 9.86
C GLY A 108 2.93 -12.68 8.69
N GLU A 109 2.84 -13.31 7.53
CA GLU A 109 2.04 -12.75 6.45
C GLU A 109 0.57 -12.64 6.87
N MET A 110 -0.16 -11.65 6.34
CA MET A 110 -1.53 -11.37 6.77
C MET A 110 -2.45 -12.59 6.67
N HIS A 111 -2.29 -13.41 5.64
CA HIS A 111 -3.09 -14.60 5.43
C HIS A 111 -2.85 -15.67 6.51
N ASP A 112 -1.61 -15.84 6.97
CA ASP A 112 -1.27 -16.75 8.07
C ASP A 112 -1.85 -16.25 9.40
N VAL A 113 -1.73 -14.95 9.66
CA VAL A 113 -2.29 -14.32 10.86
C VAL A 113 -3.82 -14.44 10.86
N PHE A 114 -4.47 -14.24 9.71
CA PHE A 114 -5.92 -14.43 9.54
C PHE A 114 -6.31 -15.87 9.87
N ALA A 115 -5.60 -16.86 9.31
CA ALA A 115 -5.89 -18.27 9.58
C ALA A 115 -5.84 -18.59 11.09
N ILE A 116 -4.86 -18.04 11.82
CA ILE A 116 -4.77 -18.22 13.28
C ILE A 116 -6.03 -17.70 13.99
N ILE A 117 -6.51 -16.50 13.63
CA ILE A 117 -7.70 -15.89 14.27
C ILE A 117 -8.97 -16.64 13.85
N GLU A 118 -9.10 -17.01 12.58
CA GLU A 118 -10.23 -17.76 12.02
C GLU A 118 -10.40 -19.17 12.61
N HIS A 119 -9.35 -19.74 13.16
CA HIS A 119 -9.39 -21.03 13.88
C HIS A 119 -9.28 -20.88 15.41
N GLY A 120 -9.24 -19.63 15.90
CA GLY A 120 -9.10 -19.31 17.31
C GLY A 120 -10.41 -19.03 18.04
N LYS A 121 -10.27 -18.49 19.26
CA LYS A 121 -11.39 -18.16 20.17
C LYS A 121 -12.35 -17.09 19.62
N ASP A 122 -11.84 -16.14 18.84
CA ASP A 122 -12.62 -15.02 18.29
C ASP A 122 -13.08 -15.31 16.84
N SER A 123 -13.00 -16.58 16.38
CA SER A 123 -13.22 -16.99 14.99
C SER A 123 -14.58 -16.60 14.41
N THR A 124 -15.67 -16.78 15.16
CA THR A 124 -17.03 -16.45 14.69
C THR A 124 -17.15 -14.95 14.38
N GLU A 125 -16.69 -14.09 15.29
CA GLU A 125 -16.73 -12.64 15.12
C GLU A 125 -15.81 -12.20 13.98
N PHE A 126 -14.59 -12.74 13.94
CA PHE A 126 -13.63 -12.39 12.90
C PHE A 126 -14.11 -12.76 11.49
N LYS A 127 -14.66 -13.97 11.31
CA LYS A 127 -15.18 -14.43 10.02
C LYS A 127 -16.36 -13.58 9.53
N ALA A 128 -17.22 -13.12 10.43
CA ALA A 128 -18.30 -12.20 10.07
C ALA A 128 -17.72 -10.89 9.52
N LEU A 129 -16.74 -10.29 10.20
CA LEU A 129 -16.10 -9.04 9.76
C LEU A 129 -15.35 -9.21 8.42
N VAL A 130 -14.64 -10.33 8.23
CA VAL A 130 -13.97 -10.64 6.95
C VAL A 130 -15.00 -10.88 5.84
N THR A 131 -16.15 -11.47 6.15
CA THR A 131 -17.26 -11.62 5.19
C THR A 131 -17.78 -10.25 4.74
N ASP A 132 -17.91 -9.29 5.65
CA ASP A 132 -18.33 -7.92 5.31
C ASP A 132 -17.30 -7.21 4.41
N VAL A 133 -16.00 -7.44 4.64
CA VAL A 133 -14.93 -6.94 3.75
C VAL A 133 -15.10 -7.50 2.32
N TRP A 134 -15.40 -8.78 2.17
CA TRP A 134 -15.65 -9.37 0.84
C TRP A 134 -16.96 -8.90 0.21
N ALA A 135 -18.01 -8.72 1.00
CA ALA A 135 -19.30 -8.22 0.51
C ALA A 135 -19.16 -6.79 -0.04
N THR A 136 -18.47 -5.91 0.69
CA THR A 136 -18.20 -4.54 0.22
C THR A 136 -17.28 -4.50 -1.00
N TRP A 137 -16.34 -5.44 -1.14
CA TRP A 137 -15.54 -5.58 -2.37
C TRP A 137 -16.40 -5.93 -3.58
N ALA A 138 -17.38 -6.83 -3.43
CA ALA A 138 -18.30 -7.18 -4.52
C ALA A 138 -19.10 -5.96 -5.01
N GLU A 139 -19.43 -5.02 -4.13
CA GLU A 139 -20.07 -3.75 -4.49
C GLU A 139 -19.13 -2.84 -5.31
N VAL A 140 -17.85 -2.76 -4.92
CA VAL A 140 -16.82 -2.03 -5.68
C VAL A 140 -16.66 -2.60 -7.09
N GLU A 141 -16.59 -3.94 -7.21
CA GLU A 141 -16.50 -4.61 -8.51
C GLU A 141 -17.74 -4.37 -9.38
N ALA A 142 -18.93 -4.43 -8.78
CA ALA A 142 -20.18 -4.17 -9.47
C ALA A 142 -20.24 -2.73 -10.00
N ALA A 143 -19.83 -1.76 -9.18
CA ALA A 143 -19.75 -0.35 -9.60
C ALA A 143 -18.75 -0.16 -10.75
N THR A 144 -17.58 -0.80 -10.68
CA THR A 144 -16.56 -0.72 -11.74
C THR A 144 -17.07 -1.22 -13.10
N LYS A 145 -17.88 -2.29 -13.10
CA LYS A 145 -18.47 -2.87 -14.32
C LYS A 145 -19.62 -2.04 -14.89
N ALA A 146 -20.33 -1.28 -14.06
CA ALA A 146 -21.45 -0.45 -14.50
C ALA A 146 -21.01 0.79 -15.30
N ASP A 147 -19.76 1.22 -15.10
CA ASP A 147 -19.16 2.39 -15.74
C ASP A 147 -18.24 2.04 -16.93
N SER A 148 -18.15 0.76 -17.31
CA SER A 148 -17.36 0.24 -18.45
C SER A 148 -18.22 0.06 -19.71
#